data_AF-A0A267MQE0-F1
#
_entry.id   AF-A0A267MQE0-F1
#
_cell.length_a   1.000
_cell.length_b   1.000
_cell.length_c   1.000
_cell.angle_alpha   90.00
_cell.angle_beta   90.00
_cell.angle_gamma   90.00
#
_symmetry.space_group_name_H-M   'P 1'
#
loop_
_entity.id
_entity.type
_entity.pdbx_description
1 polymer ?
#
loop_
_entity_poly.entity_id
_entity_poly.type
_entity_poly.pdbx_seq_one_letter_code
_entity_poly.pdbx_strand_id
1 'polypeptide(L)'
;MRLSDKDLGLVRGQKIIAIGSPLGLFNTISDGIVSGFREFDYIKMVQITAPISPGSSGGALINMHGKLVGITTAGLDGQNLNMAVPDQYIKEFVGNVLKLK
;
A
#
# COMPACT_ATOMS: atom_id res chain seq x y z
N MET A 1 1.26 -16.15 5.70
CA MET A 1 2.61 -16.00 6.31
C MET A 1 2.64 -14.81 7.30
N ARG A 2 3.41 -14.84 8.41
CA ARG A 2 3.62 -13.63 9.26
C ARG A 2 4.84 -12.88 8.74
N LEU A 3 4.63 -11.70 8.15
CA LEU A 3 5.72 -10.87 7.62
C LEU A 3 6.38 -10.04 8.73
N SER A 4 7.71 -9.97 8.72
CA SER A 4 8.48 -8.98 9.45
C SER A 4 8.57 -7.67 8.66
N ASP A 5 9.01 -6.57 9.31
CA ASP A 5 9.25 -5.30 8.60
C ASP A 5 10.31 -5.47 7.48
N LYS A 6 11.28 -6.36 7.71
CA LYS A 6 12.36 -6.65 6.76
C LYS A 6 11.85 -7.34 5.50
N ASP A 7 10.84 -8.20 5.63
CA ASP A 7 10.27 -8.96 4.51
C ASP A 7 9.53 -8.08 3.51
N LEU A 8 9.13 -6.87 3.93
CA LEU A 8 8.43 -5.91 3.10
C LEU A 8 9.34 -5.32 2.00
N GLY A 9 10.67 -5.37 2.17
CA GLY A 9 11.60 -4.74 1.23
C GLY A 9 11.43 -3.21 1.15
N LEU A 10 10.87 -2.62 2.22
CA LEU A 10 10.64 -1.19 2.38
C LEU A 10 11.34 -0.69 3.65
N VAL A 11 11.73 0.59 3.64
CA VAL A 11 12.28 1.26 4.82
C VAL A 11 11.57 2.58 5.09
N ARG A 12 11.54 3.04 6.35
CA ARG A 12 11.00 4.36 6.70
C ARG A 12 11.74 5.45 5.95
N GLY A 13 11.02 6.46 5.47
CA GLY A 13 11.56 7.54 4.63
C GLY A 13 11.71 7.18 3.15
N GLN A 14 11.51 5.92 2.76
CA GLN A 14 11.56 5.53 1.35
C GLN A 14 10.45 6.22 0.55
N LYS A 15 10.83 6.86 -0.56
CA LYS A 15 9.92 7.51 -1.49
C LYS A 15 9.00 6.51 -2.17
N ILE A 16 7.73 6.86 -2.27
CA ILE A 16 6.67 6.10 -2.94
C ILE A 16 5.77 7.01 -3.76
N ILE A 17 5.06 6.44 -4.73
CA ILE A 17 3.97 7.05 -5.49
C ILE A 17 2.71 6.21 -5.29
N ALA A 18 1.57 6.85 -5.04
CA ALA A 18 0.26 6.25 -5.10
C ALA A 18 -0.45 6.64 -6.41
N ILE A 19 -1.12 5.69 -7.04
CA ILE A 19 -1.89 5.87 -8.28
C ILE A 19 -3.29 5.31 -8.06
N GLY A 20 -4.33 6.12 -8.28
CA GLY A 20 -5.70 5.68 -8.10
C GLY A 20 -6.75 6.69 -8.57
N SER A 21 -7.97 6.56 -8.03
CA SER A 21 -9.14 7.35 -8.43
C SER A 21 -9.79 8.07 -7.23
N PRO A 22 -9.08 8.98 -6.54
CA PRO A 22 -9.62 9.74 -5.42
C PRO A 22 -10.90 10.47 -5.86
N LEU A 23 -11.99 10.25 -5.11
CA LEU A 23 -13.31 10.83 -5.36
C LEU A 23 -13.85 10.58 -6.78
N GLY A 24 -13.41 9.49 -7.42
CA GLY A 24 -13.79 9.14 -8.80
C GLY A 24 -12.96 9.82 -9.90
N LEU A 25 -11.96 10.63 -9.54
CA LEU A 25 -11.06 11.27 -10.49
C LEU A 25 -9.95 10.29 -10.90
N PHE A 26 -10.20 9.55 -11.98
CA PHE A 26 -9.29 8.53 -12.51
C PHE A 26 -7.90 9.09 -12.84
N ASN A 27 -6.90 8.19 -12.78
CA ASN A 27 -5.50 8.48 -13.15
C ASN A 27 -4.86 9.60 -12.33
N THR A 28 -5.22 9.71 -11.05
CA THR A 28 -4.57 10.66 -10.14
C THR A 28 -3.33 10.03 -9.52
N ILE A 29 -2.27 10.83 -9.45
CA ILE A 29 -0.97 10.48 -8.88
C ILE A 29 -0.72 11.35 -7.65
N SER A 30 -0.23 10.75 -6.57
CA SER A 30 0.28 11.46 -5.39
C SER A 30 1.59 10.85 -4.90
N ASP A 31 2.50 11.67 -4.37
CA ASP A 31 3.79 11.21 -3.84
C ASP A 31 3.83 11.29 -2.31
N GLY A 32 4.77 10.55 -1.73
CA GLY A 32 5.02 10.56 -0.30
C GLY A 32 6.17 9.65 0.08
N ILE A 33 6.21 9.29 1.36
CA ILE A 33 7.18 8.35 1.92
C ILE A 33 6.47 7.23 2.68
N VAL A 34 7.21 6.16 2.94
CA VAL A 34 6.88 5.18 3.98
C VAL A 34 7.10 5.85 5.35
N SER A 35 6.01 6.13 6.06
CA SER A 35 6.04 6.73 7.41
C SER A 35 6.35 5.69 8.49
N GLY A 36 5.93 4.44 8.27
CA GLY A 36 6.07 3.39 9.25
C GLY A 36 5.38 2.10 8.86
N PHE A 37 5.38 1.16 9.79
CA PHE A 37 4.73 -0.13 9.66
C PHE A 37 3.75 -0.31 10.82
N ARG A 38 2.57 -0.86 10.53
CA ARG A 38 1.49 -1.10 11.49
C ARG A 38 1.00 -2.53 11.36
N GLU A 39 0.34 -3.03 12.40
CA GLU A 39 -0.27 -4.36 12.39
C GLU A 39 -1.73 -4.19 12.83
N PHE A 40 -2.66 -4.63 12.00
CA PHE A 40 -4.11 -4.66 12.28
C PHE A 40 -4.60 -6.07 12.05
N ASP A 41 -5.24 -6.69 13.04
CA ASP A 41 -5.73 -8.07 12.95
C ASP A 41 -4.69 -9.05 12.38
N TYR A 42 -3.44 -8.94 12.85
CA TYR A 42 -2.28 -9.73 12.42
C TYR A 42 -1.83 -9.51 10.96
N ILE A 43 -2.41 -8.53 10.26
CA ILE A 43 -2.01 -8.11 8.92
C ILE A 43 -1.06 -6.92 9.05
N LYS A 44 0.16 -7.08 8.50
CA LYS A 44 1.10 -5.97 8.41
C LYS A 44 0.67 -4.99 7.31
N MET A 45 0.73 -3.71 7.65
CA MET A 45 0.39 -2.60 6.77
C MET A 45 1.58 -1.64 6.66
N VAL A 46 1.71 -1.04 5.49
CA VAL A 46 2.63 0.07 5.23
C VAL A 46 1.88 1.38 5.50
N GLN A 47 2.33 2.17 6.46
CA GLN A 47 1.83 3.53 6.65
C GLN A 47 2.56 4.48 5.70
N ILE A 48 1.82 5.34 5.01
CA ILE A 48 2.35 6.28 4.02
C ILE A 48 1.90 7.72 4.30
N THR A 49 2.67 8.70 3.81
CA THR A 49 2.27 10.12 3.80
C THR A 49 1.55 10.53 2.53
N ALA A 50 1.58 9.72 1.47
CA ALA A 50 0.98 10.10 0.19
C ALA A 50 -0.51 10.41 0.39
N PRO A 51 -0.98 11.59 -0.07
CA PRO A 51 -2.40 11.93 -0.01
C PRO A 51 -3.23 10.88 -0.74
N ILE A 52 -4.21 10.32 -0.03
CA ILE A 52 -5.25 9.46 -0.60
C ILE A 52 -6.59 9.96 -0.09
N SER A 53 -7.67 9.57 -0.76
CA SER A 53 -9.04 9.92 -0.39
C SER A 53 -9.95 8.72 -0.68
N PRO A 54 -11.22 8.73 -0.25
CA PRO A 54 -12.18 7.71 -0.69
C PRO A 54 -12.11 7.54 -2.21
N GLY A 55 -12.06 6.30 -2.71
CA GLY A 55 -11.83 5.97 -4.12
C GLY A 55 -10.36 5.73 -4.51
N SER A 56 -9.40 6.12 -3.67
CA SER A 56 -7.99 5.71 -3.83
C SER A 56 -7.76 4.25 -3.41
N SER A 57 -8.63 3.66 -2.59
CA SER A 57 -8.53 2.26 -2.16
C SER A 57 -8.54 1.31 -3.37
N GLY A 58 -7.65 0.31 -3.36
CA GLY A 58 -7.40 -0.59 -4.49
C GLY A 58 -6.35 -0.06 -5.47
N GLY A 59 -5.90 1.18 -5.31
CA GLY A 59 -4.86 1.79 -6.14
C GLY A 59 -3.46 1.21 -5.91
N ALA A 60 -2.57 1.45 -6.87
CA ALA A 60 -1.20 0.96 -6.81
C ALA A 60 -0.32 1.87 -5.95
N LEU A 61 0.47 1.27 -5.05
CA LEU A 61 1.58 1.93 -4.39
C LEU A 61 2.88 1.40 -5.01
N ILE A 62 3.68 2.28 -5.61
CA ILE A 62 4.92 1.94 -6.30
C ILE A 62 6.12 2.67 -5.71
N ASN A 63 7.31 2.08 -5.83
CA ASN A 63 8.56 2.79 -5.53
C ASN A 63 9.03 3.63 -6.75
N MET A 64 10.13 4.36 -6.57
CA MET A 64 10.71 5.21 -7.64
C MET A 64 11.22 4.44 -8.87
N HIS A 65 11.32 3.11 -8.80
CA HIS A 65 11.68 2.26 -9.94
C HIS A 65 10.45 1.72 -10.68
N GLY A 66 9.24 2.18 -10.33
CA GLY A 66 7.99 1.68 -10.92
C GLY A 66 7.57 0.29 -10.42
N LYS A 67 8.25 -0.26 -9.41
CA LYS A 67 7.90 -1.57 -8.84
C LYS A 67 6.72 -1.41 -7.87
N LEU A 68 5.70 -2.26 -8.02
CA LEU A 68 4.62 -2.41 -7.04
C LEU A 68 5.17 -2.84 -5.68
N VAL A 69 4.80 -2.09 -4.64
CA VAL A 69 5.19 -2.36 -3.25
C VAL A 69 3.98 -2.47 -2.31
N GLY A 70 2.78 -2.14 -2.80
CA GLY A 70 1.55 -2.40 -2.08
C GLY A 70 0.31 -1.90 -2.82
N ILE A 71 -0.85 -2.09 -2.20
CA ILE A 71 -2.15 -1.60 -2.66
C ILE A 71 -2.74 -0.70 -1.58
N THR A 72 -3.11 0.52 -1.95
CA THR A 72 -3.73 1.48 -1.04
C THR A 72 -5.06 0.94 -0.54
N THR A 73 -5.36 1.13 0.74
CA THR A 73 -6.64 0.73 1.34
C THR A 73 -7.22 1.95 2.06
N ALA A 74 -7.72 1.79 3.28
CA ALA A 74 -8.18 2.88 4.11
C ALA A 74 -7.04 3.62 4.83
N GLY A 75 -7.22 4.92 5.04
CA GLY A 75 -6.53 5.66 6.10
C GLY A 75 -7.30 5.57 7.40
N LEU A 76 -6.62 5.77 8.53
CA LEU A 76 -7.29 6.09 9.78
C LEU A 76 -7.66 7.58 9.79
N ASP A 77 -8.64 7.97 10.61
CA ASP A 77 -8.95 9.38 10.82
C ASP A 77 -7.70 10.12 11.34
N GLY A 78 -7.23 11.08 10.55
CA GLY A 78 -6.01 11.84 10.82
C GLY A 78 -5.16 12.05 9.57
N GLN A 79 -4.28 13.06 9.63
CA GLN A 79 -3.38 13.36 8.52
C GLN A 79 -2.20 12.38 8.51
N ASN A 80 -1.78 11.95 7.32
CA ASN A 80 -0.63 11.05 7.13
C ASN A 80 -0.75 9.67 7.82
N LEU A 81 -1.98 9.25 8.11
CA LEU A 81 -2.31 7.92 8.64
C LEU A 81 -2.92 7.01 7.56
N ASN A 82 -2.37 7.10 6.35
CA ASN A 82 -2.81 6.34 5.19
C ASN A 82 -2.13 4.98 5.18
N MET A 83 -2.85 3.92 4.79
CA MET A 83 -2.33 2.55 4.80
C MET A 83 -2.33 1.92 3.42
N ALA A 84 -1.38 1.02 3.21
CA ALA A 84 -1.32 0.11 2.09
C ALA A 84 -1.03 -1.32 2.54
N VAL A 85 -1.69 -2.28 1.89
CA VAL A 85 -1.38 -3.70 2.04
C VAL A 85 -0.12 -4.01 1.22
N PRO A 86 0.93 -4.59 1.81
CA PRO A 86 2.15 -4.96 1.08
C PRO A 86 1.92 -5.93 -0.08
N ASP A 87 2.73 -5.81 -1.14
CA ASP A 87 2.63 -6.63 -2.36
C ASP A 87 2.85 -8.14 -2.11
N GLN A 88 3.56 -8.51 -1.04
CA GLN A 88 3.78 -9.89 -0.64
C GLN A 88 2.45 -10.61 -0.36
N TYR A 89 1.53 -9.98 0.38
CA TYR A 89 0.22 -10.58 0.68
C TYR A 89 -0.61 -10.74 -0.60
N ILE A 90 -0.53 -9.77 -1.51
CA ILE A 90 -1.26 -9.80 -2.78
C ILE A 90 -0.75 -10.93 -3.68
N LYS A 91 0.57 -11.13 -3.76
CA LYS A 91 1.17 -12.23 -4.52
C LYS A 91 0.76 -13.59 -3.96
N GLU A 92 0.75 -13.75 -2.64
CA GLU A 92 0.28 -14.98 -1.98
C GLU A 92 -1.19 -15.25 -2.31
N PHE A 93 -2.04 -14.23 -2.16
CA PHE A 93 -3.47 -14.32 -2.48
C PHE A 93 -3.72 -14.70 -3.94
N VAL A 94 -3.14 -13.97 -4.89
CA VAL A 94 -3.31 -14.23 -6.32
C VAL A 94 -2.77 -15.61 -6.69
N GLY A 95 -1.61 -15.99 -6.14
CA GLY A 95 -1.01 -17.31 -6.36
C GLY A 95 -1.92 -18.45 -5.89
N ASN A 96 -2.63 -18.27 -4.78
CA ASN A 96 -3.59 -19.25 -4.27
C ASN A 96 -4.87 -19.29 -5.11
N VAL A 97 -5.42 -18.13 -5.48
CA VAL A 97 -6.62 -18.06 -6.33
C VAL A 97 -6.38 -18.69 -7.70
N LEU A 98 -5.23 -18.46 -8.33
CA LEU A 98 -4.90 -19.03 -9.63
C LEU A 98 -4.68 -20.54 -9.59
N LYS A 99 -4.24 -21.09 -8.45
CA LYS A 99 -4.12 -22.55 -8.24
C LYS A 99 -5.45 -23.26 -7.98
N LEU A 100 -6.50 -22.51 -7.66
CA LEU A 100 -7.86 -23.03 -7.47
C LEU A 100 -8.61 -23.20 -8.81
N LYS A 101 -8.00 -22.81 -9.93
CA LYS A 101 -8.46 -23.12 -11.29
C LYS A 101 -7.65 -24.28 -11.85
#